data_AF-A0A327QSV3-F1
#
_entry.id   AF-A0A327QSV3-F1
#
_cell.length_a   1.000
_cell.length_b   1.000
_cell.length_c   1.000
_cell.angle_alpha   90.00
_cell.angle_beta   90.00
_cell.angle_gamma   90.00
#
_symmetry.space_group_name_H-M   'P 1'
#
loop_
_entity.id
_entity.type
_entity.pdbx_description
1 polymer ?
#
loop_
_entity_poly.entity_id
_entity_poly.type
_entity_poly.pdbx_seq_one_letter_code
_entity_poly.pdbx_strand_id
1 'polypeptide(L)'
;MRTLRKTIFIAMVAVLVPLIGTAQAEKNQAYYIHEDQVKPSKIHDYDMVSKDFKEACIKHNLQDMSWQVGSTDSGRYFNISPIENMAELDKNVMAPLAEKMGEDAFRNLFKRYNECYDKHGDYIIYLNKELTYMPEGISTTTEGQNYRKWHFLHVTPSNIQNLKGKLKELKALYTSKGSKEYYRIYHNGFGNMGDYYLAVISAVDAEDYAKKSKENEALLGEEGKKLFDEMFSYVLKYETETGQMHPDLAYTPSN
;
A
#
# COMPACT_ATOMS: atom_id res chain seq x y z
N MET A 1 -55.59 15.22 10.14
CA MET A 1 -54.36 15.92 9.68
C MET A 1 -53.17 15.77 10.62
N ARG A 2 -53.32 15.97 11.94
CA ARG A 2 -52.19 15.94 12.90
C ARG A 2 -51.59 14.54 13.12
N THR A 3 -52.42 13.49 13.06
CA THR A 3 -52.00 12.08 13.12
C THR A 3 -51.32 11.61 11.84
N LEU A 4 -51.88 11.93 10.66
CA LEU A 4 -51.29 11.58 9.36
C LEU A 4 -49.89 12.18 9.16
N ARG A 5 -49.66 13.43 9.59
CA ARG A 5 -48.32 14.07 9.57
C ARG A 5 -47.30 13.35 10.45
N LYS A 6 -47.70 12.86 11.63
CA LYS A 6 -46.82 12.10 12.53
C LYS A 6 -46.47 10.73 11.94
N THR A 7 -47.43 10.04 11.31
CA THR A 7 -47.18 8.73 10.68
C THR A 7 -46.24 8.85 9.48
N ILE A 8 -46.39 9.89 8.65
CA ILE A 8 -45.49 10.15 7.52
C ILE A 8 -44.07 10.46 8.00
N PHE A 9 -43.94 11.26 9.07
CA PHE A 9 -42.62 11.61 9.62
C PHE A 9 -41.90 10.38 10.21
N ILE A 10 -42.63 9.52 10.92
CA ILE A 10 -42.07 8.27 11.47
C ILE A 10 -41.67 7.30 10.35
N ALA A 11 -42.49 7.17 9.29
CA ALA A 11 -42.15 6.34 8.14
C ALA A 11 -40.91 6.87 7.39
N MET A 12 -40.76 8.20 7.27
CA MET A 12 -39.60 8.82 6.62
C MET A 12 -38.30 8.61 7.42
N VAL A 13 -38.36 8.72 8.75
CA VAL A 13 -37.22 8.42 9.64
C VAL A 13 -36.88 6.93 9.59
N ALA A 14 -37.88 6.04 9.60
CA ALA A 14 -37.66 4.58 9.53
C ALA A 14 -37.02 4.12 8.21
N VAL A 15 -37.25 4.83 7.11
CA VAL A 15 -36.60 4.57 5.81
C VAL A 15 -35.17 5.14 5.75
N LEU A 16 -34.86 6.19 6.51
CA LEU A 16 -33.53 6.82 6.52
C LEU A 16 -32.51 6.10 7.42
N VAL A 17 -32.96 5.43 8.50
CA VAL A 17 -32.08 4.69 9.42
C VAL A 17 -31.27 3.56 8.74
N PRO A 18 -31.83 2.71 7.86
CA PRO A 18 -31.05 1.65 7.19
C PRO A 18 -30.07 2.17 6.13
N LEU A 19 -30.21 3.42 5.64
CA LEU A 19 -29.29 4.02 4.68
C LEU A 19 -27.98 4.50 5.32
N ILE A 20 -27.96 4.73 6.63
CA ILE A 20 -26.76 5.17 7.37
C ILE A 20 -25.88 3.95 7.71
N GLY A 21 -26.49 2.79 7.95
CA GLY A 21 -25.77 1.55 8.32
C GLY A 21 -24.99 0.89 7.17
N THR A 22 -25.32 1.20 5.91
CA THR A 22 -24.61 0.67 4.74
C THR A 22 -23.51 1.61 4.22
N ALA A 23 -23.44 2.85 4.73
CA ALA A 23 -22.45 3.86 4.32
C ALA A 23 -21.13 3.79 5.11
N GLN A 24 -21.09 3.06 6.23
CA GLN A 24 -19.85 2.78 6.96
C GLN A 24 -19.17 1.53 6.39
N ALA A 25 -18.81 1.58 5.11
CA ALA A 25 -17.71 0.75 4.65
C ALA A 25 -16.47 1.17 5.44
N GLU A 26 -15.77 0.21 6.03
CA GLU A 26 -14.53 0.47 6.75
C GLU A 26 -13.59 1.27 5.85
N LYS A 27 -13.11 2.44 6.31
CA LYS A 27 -12.27 3.32 5.50
C LYS A 27 -10.99 2.56 5.11
N ASN A 28 -10.66 2.57 3.82
CA ASN A 28 -9.38 2.07 3.34
C ASN A 28 -8.25 2.90 3.97
N GLN A 29 -7.19 2.23 4.44
CA GLN A 29 -6.00 2.91 4.94
C GLN A 29 -5.29 3.60 3.78
N ALA A 30 -5.01 4.90 3.93
CA ALA A 30 -4.21 5.65 2.99
C ALA A 30 -2.73 5.58 3.41
N TYR A 31 -1.84 5.54 2.43
CA TYR A 31 -0.40 5.62 2.63
C TYR A 31 0.17 6.73 1.77
N TYR A 32 0.96 7.58 2.39
CA TYR A 32 1.88 8.47 1.73
C TYR A 32 3.15 7.68 1.38
N ILE A 33 3.51 7.72 0.10
CA ILE A 33 4.70 7.07 -0.42
C ILE A 33 5.65 8.17 -0.89
N HIS A 34 6.84 8.19 -0.29
CA HIS A 34 7.99 8.88 -0.85
C HIS A 34 8.82 7.84 -1.61
N GLU A 35 8.89 7.98 -2.94
CA GLU A 35 9.69 7.10 -3.80
C GLU A 35 10.99 7.78 -4.20
N ASP A 36 12.10 7.07 -4.03
CA ASP A 36 13.42 7.44 -4.54
C ASP A 36 13.88 6.41 -5.58
N GLN A 37 14.28 6.87 -6.78
CA GLN A 37 14.86 6.01 -7.81
C GLN A 37 16.38 6.01 -7.70
N VAL A 38 16.88 5.16 -6.81
CA VAL A 38 18.27 5.08 -6.41
C VAL A 38 19.12 4.51 -7.54
N LYS A 39 20.25 5.17 -7.82
CA LYS A 39 21.23 4.71 -8.80
C LYS A 39 21.79 3.37 -8.34
N PRO A 40 21.94 2.36 -9.23
CA PRO A 40 22.49 1.06 -8.83
C PRO A 40 23.84 1.14 -8.11
N SER A 41 24.71 2.09 -8.49
CA SER A 41 26.01 2.31 -7.85
C SER A 41 25.95 3.00 -6.49
N LYS A 42 24.77 3.47 -6.06
CA LYS A 42 24.53 4.23 -4.84
C LYS A 42 23.62 3.54 -3.83
N ILE A 43 23.17 2.32 -4.12
CA ILE A 43 22.34 1.52 -3.21
C ILE A 43 22.95 1.43 -1.80
N HIS A 44 24.25 1.10 -1.72
CA HIS A 44 24.93 1.02 -0.43
C HIS A 44 24.97 2.38 0.32
N ASP A 45 25.28 3.46 -0.39
CA ASP A 45 25.32 4.81 0.18
C ASP A 45 23.93 5.23 0.70
N TYR A 46 22.87 4.88 -0.06
CA TYR A 46 21.48 5.15 0.28
C TYR A 46 21.03 4.38 1.53
N ASP A 47 21.38 3.10 1.64
CA ASP A 47 21.08 2.30 2.83
C ASP A 47 21.80 2.86 4.07
N MET A 48 23.06 3.31 3.93
CA MET A 48 23.81 3.92 5.04
C MET A 48 23.18 5.23 5.51
N VAL A 49 22.86 6.16 4.59
CA VAL A 49 22.21 7.42 4.99
C VAL A 49 20.80 7.18 5.56
N SER A 50 20.10 6.13 5.12
CA SER A 50 18.82 5.72 5.71
C SER A 50 18.95 5.20 7.13
N LYS A 51 20.01 4.47 7.44
CA LYS A 51 20.34 4.06 8.81
C LYS A 51 20.66 5.27 9.68
N ASP A 52 21.49 6.20 9.19
CA ASP A 52 21.81 7.43 9.91
C ASP A 52 20.55 8.28 10.19
N PHE A 53 19.63 8.37 9.22
CA PHE A 53 18.37 9.08 9.38
C PHE A 53 17.47 8.44 10.43
N LYS A 54 17.31 7.11 10.37
CA LYS A 54 16.60 6.35 11.39
C LYS A 54 17.21 6.55 12.77
N GLU A 55 18.54 6.46 12.90
CA GLU A 55 19.26 6.66 14.15
C GLU A 55 19.08 8.07 14.70
N ALA A 56 19.09 9.09 13.86
CA ALA A 56 18.78 10.46 14.25
C ALA A 56 17.36 10.59 14.81
N CYS A 57 16.37 9.96 14.15
CA CYS A 57 14.99 9.94 14.63
C CYS A 57 14.84 9.22 15.98
N ILE A 58 15.56 8.11 16.18
CA ILE A 58 15.59 7.39 17.48
C ILE A 58 16.24 8.27 18.55
N LYS A 59 17.45 8.78 18.30
CA LYS A 59 18.23 9.60 19.23
C LYS A 59 17.46 10.82 19.71
N HIS A 60 16.72 11.45 18.81
CA HIS A 60 15.97 12.67 19.09
C HIS A 60 14.51 12.42 19.44
N ASN A 61 14.09 11.15 19.55
CA ASN A 61 12.74 10.72 19.85
C ASN A 61 11.69 11.46 19.01
N LEU A 62 11.80 11.35 17.68
CA LEU A 62 10.85 11.97 16.76
C LEU A 62 9.46 11.34 16.95
N GLN A 63 8.45 12.19 17.05
CA GLN A 63 7.05 11.77 17.24
C GLN A 63 6.25 12.07 15.98
N ASP A 64 5.00 11.59 15.94
CA ASP A 64 4.02 11.90 14.89
C ASP A 64 4.42 11.45 13.47
N MET A 65 5.42 10.57 13.35
CA MET A 65 5.84 9.98 12.09
C MET A 65 6.31 8.54 12.29
N SER A 66 5.84 7.65 11.42
CA SER A 66 6.37 6.30 11.27
C SER A 66 6.41 5.93 9.80
N TRP A 67 7.33 5.06 9.41
CA TRP A 67 7.40 4.58 8.04
C TRP A 67 7.96 3.16 7.96
N GLN A 68 7.49 2.43 6.96
CA GLN A 68 8.09 1.18 6.50
C GLN A 68 8.95 1.48 5.28
N VAL A 69 9.96 0.65 5.02
CA VAL A 69 10.79 0.78 3.81
C VAL A 69 10.64 -0.49 2.97
N GLY A 70 10.35 -0.32 1.69
CA GLY A 70 10.43 -1.38 0.69
C GLY A 70 11.33 -0.96 -0.46
N SER A 71 11.93 -1.91 -1.17
CA SER A 71 12.64 -1.61 -2.40
C SER A 71 12.40 -2.67 -3.47
N THR A 72 12.64 -2.30 -4.73
CA THR A 72 12.61 -3.20 -5.88
C THR A 72 14.02 -3.53 -6.33
N ASP A 73 14.18 -4.63 -7.08
CA ASP A 73 15.44 -4.99 -7.74
C ASP A 73 15.86 -3.95 -8.80
N SER A 74 14.93 -3.09 -9.24
CA SER A 74 15.19 -1.98 -10.15
C SER A 74 15.73 -0.71 -9.45
N GLY A 75 15.91 -0.74 -8.12
CA GLY A 75 16.46 0.38 -7.35
C GLY A 75 15.43 1.44 -6.94
N ARG A 76 14.13 1.15 -7.02
CA ARG A 76 13.09 2.01 -6.45
C ARG A 76 13.01 1.72 -4.96
N TYR A 77 13.08 2.75 -4.13
CA TYR A 77 12.89 2.68 -2.69
C TYR A 77 11.61 3.43 -2.32
N PHE A 78 10.80 2.83 -1.44
CA PHE A 78 9.53 3.37 -0.99
C PHE A 78 9.60 3.57 0.52
N ASN A 79 9.52 4.82 0.98
CA ASN A 79 9.20 5.14 2.37
C ASN A 79 7.67 5.23 2.49
N ILE A 80 7.08 4.32 3.25
CA ILE A 80 5.64 4.05 3.28
C ILE A 80 5.10 4.48 4.65
N SER A 81 4.42 5.62 4.68
CA SER A 81 3.84 6.18 5.91
C SER A 81 2.32 6.09 5.88
N PRO A 82 1.68 5.48 6.90
CA PRO A 82 0.23 5.54 7.01
C PRO A 82 -0.21 6.97 7.31
N ILE A 83 -1.30 7.42 6.68
CA ILE A 83 -1.95 8.69 6.99
C ILE A 83 -3.44 8.47 7.27
N GLU A 84 -4.01 9.17 8.26
CA GLU A 84 -5.44 9.07 8.54
C GLU A 84 -6.26 9.87 7.51
N ASN A 85 -5.70 10.98 7.05
CA ASN A 85 -6.33 11.92 6.12
C ASN A 85 -5.30 12.82 5.42
N MET A 86 -5.73 13.55 4.39
CA MET A 86 -4.85 14.41 3.58
C MET A 86 -4.30 15.62 4.33
N ALA A 87 -4.93 16.07 5.43
CA ALA A 87 -4.44 17.22 6.20
C ALA A 87 -3.17 16.88 7.00
N GLU A 88 -2.80 15.60 7.11
CA GLU A 88 -1.49 15.22 7.65
C GLU A 88 -0.33 15.67 6.76
N LEU A 89 -0.56 15.82 5.45
CA LEU A 89 0.46 16.29 4.52
C LEU A 89 0.81 17.78 4.72
N ASP A 90 -0.05 18.54 5.39
CA ASP A 90 0.20 19.94 5.73
C ASP A 90 1.13 20.09 6.96
N LYS A 91 1.39 19.00 7.68
CA LYS A 91 2.24 19.00 8.88
C LYS A 91 3.71 18.88 8.51
N ASN A 92 4.53 19.77 9.04
CA ASN A 92 5.99 19.61 8.96
C ASN A 92 6.49 18.66 10.06
N VAL A 93 6.31 17.36 9.85
CA VAL A 93 6.72 16.31 10.81
C VAL A 93 8.23 16.25 11.05
N MET A 94 9.04 16.83 10.16
CA MET A 94 10.51 16.84 10.29
C MET A 94 11.05 18.06 11.05
N ALA A 95 10.24 19.10 11.28
CA ALA A 95 10.69 20.33 11.96
C ALA A 95 11.33 20.06 13.34
N PRO A 96 10.76 19.20 14.21
CA PRO A 96 11.38 18.90 15.50
C PRO A 96 12.74 18.21 15.38
N LEU A 97 12.93 17.40 14.33
CA LEU A 97 14.22 16.75 14.08
C LEU A 97 15.26 17.77 13.62
N ALA A 98 14.90 18.65 12.69
CA ALA A 98 15.78 19.72 12.21
C ALA A 98 16.23 20.65 13.36
N GLU A 99 15.31 21.03 14.26
CA GLU A 99 15.62 21.83 15.45
C GLU A 99 16.61 21.12 16.38
N LYS A 100 16.38 19.83 16.66
CA LYS A 100 17.22 19.05 17.58
C LYS A 100 18.59 18.68 17.01
N MET A 101 18.70 18.46 15.71
CA MET A 101 19.96 18.15 15.03
C MET A 101 20.79 19.41 14.74
N GLY A 102 20.13 20.56 14.61
CA GLY A 102 20.71 21.75 14.01
C GLY A 102 20.63 21.71 12.48
N GLU A 103 20.43 22.89 11.89
CA GLU A 103 20.13 23.05 10.46
C GLU A 103 21.22 22.45 9.55
N ASP A 104 22.50 22.65 9.87
CA ASP A 104 23.62 22.14 9.07
C ASP A 104 23.68 20.61 9.05
N ALA A 105 23.51 19.98 10.22
CA ALA A 105 23.53 18.52 10.32
C ALA A 105 22.33 17.90 9.58
N PHE A 106 21.15 18.49 9.74
CA PHE A 106 19.94 18.07 9.03
C PHE A 106 20.11 18.22 7.51
N ARG A 107 20.55 19.38 7.02
CA ARG A 107 20.78 19.62 5.59
C ARG A 107 21.83 18.68 5.00
N ASN A 108 22.91 18.41 5.72
CA ASN A 108 23.96 17.50 5.27
C ASN A 108 23.46 16.05 5.14
N LEU A 109 22.55 15.62 6.01
CA LEU A 109 21.90 14.31 5.89
C LEU A 109 21.13 14.17 4.57
N PHE A 110 20.24 15.14 4.27
CA PHE A 110 19.46 15.10 3.02
C PHE A 110 20.28 15.37 1.77
N LYS A 111 21.40 16.11 1.88
CA LYS A 111 22.36 16.24 0.77
C LYS A 111 22.91 14.88 0.33
N ARG A 112 23.24 14.00 1.28
CA ARG A 112 23.74 12.65 0.99
C ARG A 112 22.69 11.78 0.29
N TYR A 113 21.42 11.91 0.68
CA TYR A 113 20.31 11.30 -0.06
C TYR A 113 20.25 11.79 -1.51
N ASN A 114 20.31 13.11 -1.73
CA ASN A 114 20.23 13.70 -3.07
C ASN A 114 21.36 13.27 -4.02
N GLU A 115 22.49 12.77 -3.50
CA GLU A 115 23.57 12.22 -4.33
C GLU A 115 23.25 10.81 -4.86
N CYS A 116 22.28 10.12 -4.25
CA CYS A 116 21.94 8.73 -4.52
C CYS A 116 20.93 8.52 -5.65
N TYR A 117 20.11 9.52 -5.97
CA TYR A 117 19.05 9.44 -6.99
C TYR A 117 19.01 10.70 -7.87
N ASP A 118 18.37 10.59 -9.04
CA ASP A 118 18.06 11.76 -9.91
C ASP A 118 16.56 12.02 -10.03
N LYS A 119 15.74 11.06 -9.57
CA LYS A 119 14.28 11.13 -9.60
C LYS A 119 13.74 10.66 -8.27
N HIS A 120 12.85 11.45 -7.72
CA HIS A 120 12.06 11.10 -6.55
C HIS A 120 10.68 11.73 -6.68
N GLY A 121 9.72 11.29 -5.88
CA GLY A 121 8.38 11.84 -5.91
C GLY A 121 7.48 11.28 -4.83
N ASP A 122 6.35 11.96 -4.67
CA ASP A 122 5.41 11.71 -3.59
C ASP A 122 4.04 11.38 -4.14
N TYR A 123 3.41 10.34 -3.59
CA TYR A 123 2.07 9.95 -4.00
C TYR A 123 1.31 9.19 -2.92
N ILE A 124 -0.01 9.12 -3.10
CA ILE A 124 -0.91 8.39 -2.22
C ILE A 124 -1.30 7.06 -2.85
N ILE A 125 -1.33 6.01 -2.04
CA ILE A 125 -2.01 4.75 -2.36
C ILE A 125 -2.97 4.37 -1.24
N TYR A 126 -3.95 3.54 -1.56
CA TYR A 126 -4.96 3.10 -0.62
C TYR A 126 -5.01 1.58 -0.57
N LEU A 127 -4.84 1.01 0.62
CA LEU A 127 -5.05 -0.41 0.87
C LEU A 127 -6.54 -0.71 0.75
N ASN A 128 -6.89 -1.44 -0.30
CA ASN A 128 -8.27 -1.78 -0.61
C ASN A 128 -8.67 -3.06 0.15
N LYS A 129 -9.29 -2.88 1.32
CA LYS A 129 -9.72 -3.99 2.19
C LYS A 129 -10.76 -4.88 1.52
N GLU A 130 -11.63 -4.29 0.70
CA GLU A 130 -12.66 -5.00 -0.05
C GLU A 130 -12.05 -6.04 -1.01
N LEU A 131 -10.94 -5.71 -1.67
CA LEU A 131 -10.30 -6.54 -2.68
C LEU A 131 -9.15 -7.42 -2.13
N THR A 132 -8.64 -7.12 -0.93
CA THR A 132 -7.55 -7.87 -0.29
C THR A 132 -8.03 -9.24 0.21
N TYR A 133 -7.22 -10.29 -0.02
CA TYR A 133 -7.42 -11.63 0.52
C TYR A 133 -6.33 -11.96 1.56
N MET A 134 -6.70 -11.82 2.83
CA MET A 134 -5.92 -12.24 4.00
C MET A 134 -6.92 -12.70 5.08
N PRO A 135 -7.28 -14.00 5.13
CA PRO A 135 -8.41 -14.47 5.93
C PRO A 135 -8.19 -14.34 7.46
N GLU A 136 -6.95 -14.28 7.91
CA GLU A 136 -6.58 -14.16 9.34
C GLU A 136 -6.45 -12.71 9.81
N GLY A 137 -6.73 -11.74 8.93
CA GLY A 137 -6.55 -10.31 9.19
C GLY A 137 -5.56 -9.69 8.22
N ILE A 138 -5.81 -8.44 7.85
CA ILE A 138 -4.98 -7.72 6.90
C ILE A 138 -3.77 -7.15 7.64
N SER A 139 -2.58 -7.52 7.20
CA SER A 139 -1.32 -6.95 7.69
C SER A 139 -0.40 -6.53 6.55
N THR A 140 0.17 -5.33 6.64
CA THR A 140 1.21 -4.85 5.71
C THR A 140 2.60 -5.34 6.09
N THR A 141 2.80 -5.76 7.35
CA THR A 141 3.99 -6.47 7.84
C THR A 141 3.70 -7.96 7.99
N THR A 142 4.44 -8.77 7.25
CA THR A 142 4.38 -10.23 7.38
C THR A 142 5.72 -10.68 7.93
N GLU A 143 5.76 -10.97 9.24
CA GLU A 143 7.00 -11.34 9.93
C GLU A 143 7.67 -12.55 9.25
N GLY A 144 9.00 -12.48 9.12
CA GLY A 144 9.80 -13.50 8.43
C GLY A 144 9.59 -13.59 6.90
N GLN A 145 8.70 -12.78 6.33
CA GLN A 145 8.41 -12.77 4.90
C GLN A 145 8.66 -11.38 4.34
N ASN A 146 9.94 -11.02 4.14
CA ASN A 146 10.32 -9.71 3.63
C ASN A 146 10.33 -9.65 2.10
N TYR A 147 10.45 -10.79 1.40
CA TYR A 147 10.36 -10.81 -0.05
C TYR A 147 8.99 -10.31 -0.52
N ARG A 148 8.98 -9.54 -1.60
CA ARG A 148 7.79 -8.95 -2.17
C ARG A 148 7.74 -9.22 -3.67
N LYS A 149 6.58 -9.69 -4.12
CA LYS A 149 6.20 -9.64 -5.52
C LYS A 149 5.08 -8.61 -5.70
N TRP A 150 5.34 -7.63 -6.55
CA TRP A 150 4.40 -6.60 -6.94
C TRP A 150 3.86 -6.89 -8.33
N HIS A 151 2.55 -6.86 -8.46
CA HIS A 151 1.83 -7.04 -9.71
C HIS A 151 1.03 -5.76 -9.97
N PHE A 152 1.50 -4.94 -10.90
CA PHE A 152 0.82 -3.72 -11.32
C PHE A 152 -0.15 -4.06 -12.46
N LEU A 153 -1.43 -3.83 -12.22
CA LEU A 153 -2.52 -3.95 -13.18
C LEU A 153 -2.94 -2.52 -13.56
N HIS A 154 -2.23 -1.92 -14.50
CA HIS A 154 -2.59 -0.61 -15.03
C HIS A 154 -3.88 -0.73 -15.83
N VAL A 155 -4.77 0.23 -15.65
CA VAL A 155 -6.13 0.17 -16.17
C VAL A 155 -6.55 1.52 -16.75
N THR A 156 -7.36 1.50 -17.81
CA THR A 156 -7.94 2.73 -18.32
C THR A 156 -9.08 3.20 -17.41
N PRO A 157 -9.38 4.52 -17.36
CA PRO A 157 -10.52 5.02 -16.60
C PRO A 157 -11.85 4.34 -16.98
N SER A 158 -12.02 3.95 -18.26
CA SER A 158 -13.22 3.26 -18.74
C SER A 158 -13.38 1.83 -18.20
N ASN A 159 -12.28 1.17 -17.81
CA ASN A 159 -12.27 -0.24 -17.38
C ASN A 159 -12.08 -0.42 -15.87
N ILE A 160 -11.81 0.64 -15.12
CA ILE A 160 -11.48 0.55 -13.69
C ILE A 160 -12.55 -0.18 -12.86
N GLN A 161 -13.84 0.06 -13.15
CA GLN A 161 -14.94 -0.61 -12.44
C GLN A 161 -15.09 -2.08 -12.84
N ASN A 162 -14.82 -2.41 -14.11
CA ASN A 162 -14.87 -3.80 -14.59
C ASN A 162 -13.74 -4.63 -13.97
N LEU A 163 -12.53 -4.08 -13.96
CA LEU A 163 -11.39 -4.70 -13.28
C LEU A 163 -11.64 -4.85 -11.77
N LYS A 164 -12.19 -3.82 -11.11
CA LYS A 164 -12.61 -3.92 -9.71
C LYS A 164 -13.57 -5.07 -9.49
N GLY A 165 -14.57 -5.24 -10.36
CA GLY A 165 -15.52 -6.36 -10.32
C GLY A 165 -14.81 -7.72 -10.36
N LYS A 166 -13.89 -7.90 -11.31
CA LYS A 166 -13.11 -9.15 -11.44
C LYS A 166 -12.18 -9.41 -10.25
N LEU A 167 -11.62 -8.36 -9.64
CA LEU A 167 -10.84 -8.51 -8.40
C LEU A 167 -11.71 -8.97 -7.21
N LYS A 168 -12.99 -8.59 -7.14
CA LYS A 168 -13.91 -9.14 -6.12
C LYS A 168 -14.19 -10.62 -6.35
N GLU A 169 -14.43 -11.00 -7.60
CA GLU A 169 -14.60 -12.41 -7.98
C GLU A 169 -13.34 -13.22 -7.64
N LEU A 170 -12.14 -12.66 -7.87
CA LEU A 170 -10.87 -13.29 -7.53
C LEU A 170 -10.74 -13.55 -6.03
N LYS A 171 -11.06 -12.55 -5.20
CA LYS A 171 -11.09 -12.72 -3.74
C LYS A 171 -12.08 -13.80 -3.31
N ALA A 172 -13.28 -13.82 -3.91
CA ALA A 172 -14.29 -14.84 -3.62
C ALA A 172 -13.81 -16.25 -3.98
N LEU A 173 -13.12 -16.39 -5.11
CA LEU A 173 -12.52 -17.66 -5.54
C LEU A 173 -11.40 -18.11 -4.59
N TYR A 174 -10.47 -17.22 -4.23
CA TYR A 174 -9.42 -17.54 -3.25
C TYR A 174 -10.01 -17.99 -1.91
N THR A 175 -11.09 -17.33 -1.48
CA THR A 175 -11.81 -17.68 -0.25
C THR A 175 -12.47 -19.06 -0.36
N SER A 176 -13.18 -19.35 -1.46
CA SER A 176 -13.89 -20.63 -1.63
C SER A 176 -12.93 -21.81 -1.76
N LYS A 177 -11.75 -21.60 -2.33
CA LYS A 177 -10.70 -22.63 -2.46
C LYS A 177 -9.81 -22.73 -1.21
N GLY A 178 -9.92 -21.81 -0.26
CA GLY A 178 -9.07 -21.79 0.93
C GLY A 178 -7.60 -21.57 0.60
N SER A 179 -7.31 -20.70 -0.38
CA SER A 179 -5.96 -20.42 -0.86
C SER A 179 -5.03 -19.99 0.29
N LYS A 180 -3.77 -20.44 0.21
CA LYS A 180 -2.68 -20.07 1.13
C LYS A 180 -1.77 -18.97 0.58
N GLU A 181 -1.99 -18.55 -0.66
CA GLU A 181 -1.33 -17.39 -1.25
C GLU A 181 -2.13 -16.14 -0.90
N TYR A 182 -1.67 -15.42 0.11
CA TYR A 182 -2.32 -14.20 0.57
C TYR A 182 -1.81 -13.00 -0.22
N TYR A 183 -2.71 -12.08 -0.57
CA TYR A 183 -2.37 -10.87 -1.30
C TYR A 183 -3.11 -9.66 -0.75
N ARG A 184 -2.44 -8.50 -0.82
CA ARG A 184 -3.07 -7.19 -0.60
C ARG A 184 -3.27 -6.50 -1.93
N ILE A 185 -4.41 -5.83 -2.07
CA ILE A 185 -4.67 -4.95 -3.20
C ILE A 185 -4.55 -3.51 -2.73
N TYR A 186 -3.70 -2.74 -3.40
CA TYR A 186 -3.69 -1.29 -3.30
C TYR A 186 -4.28 -0.70 -4.58
N HIS A 187 -4.81 0.52 -4.49
CA HIS A 187 -5.11 1.33 -5.65
C HIS A 187 -4.46 2.69 -5.49
N ASN A 188 -4.06 3.28 -6.60
CA ASN A 188 -3.37 4.55 -6.60
C ASN A 188 -4.32 5.72 -6.36
N GLY A 189 -3.74 6.81 -5.85
CA GLY A 189 -4.42 8.08 -5.61
C GLY A 189 -3.59 9.25 -6.13
N PHE A 190 -3.76 10.40 -5.49
CA PHE A 190 -3.08 11.65 -5.83
C PHE A 190 -1.55 11.46 -5.97
N GLY A 191 -0.94 12.19 -6.91
CA GLY A 191 0.50 12.11 -7.20
C GLY A 191 0.90 11.05 -8.24
N ASN A 192 -0.01 10.14 -8.61
CA ASN A 192 0.23 9.16 -9.68
C ASN A 192 -0.36 9.63 -11.03
N MET A 193 0.28 9.22 -12.13
CA MET A 193 -0.25 9.38 -13.48
C MET A 193 -0.89 8.07 -13.96
N GLY A 194 -2.15 8.14 -14.39
CA GLY A 194 -2.94 6.94 -14.77
C GLY A 194 -3.53 6.22 -13.56
N ASP A 195 -4.27 5.13 -13.82
CA ASP A 195 -4.91 4.31 -12.79
C ASP A 195 -4.30 2.90 -12.76
N TYR A 196 -4.11 2.34 -11.56
CA TYR A 196 -3.69 0.95 -11.39
C TYR A 196 -4.24 0.33 -10.10
N TYR A 197 -4.45 -0.98 -10.16
CA TYR A 197 -4.47 -1.83 -8.97
C TYR A 197 -3.11 -2.51 -8.79
N LEU A 198 -2.66 -2.62 -7.56
CA LEU A 198 -1.39 -3.25 -7.20
C LEU A 198 -1.65 -4.44 -6.29
N ALA A 199 -1.40 -5.64 -6.78
CA ALA A 199 -1.38 -6.84 -5.94
C ALA A 199 0.02 -7.06 -5.36
N VAL A 200 0.10 -7.24 -4.04
CA VAL A 200 1.36 -7.45 -3.30
C VAL A 200 1.32 -8.74 -2.53
N ILE A 201 2.22 -9.66 -2.89
CA ILE A 201 2.39 -10.96 -2.25
C ILE A 201 3.67 -10.94 -1.41
N SER A 202 3.57 -11.43 -0.17
CA SER A 202 4.73 -11.62 0.72
C SER A 202 5.23 -13.06 0.62
N ALA A 203 6.54 -13.25 0.69
CA ALA A 203 7.15 -14.57 0.83
C ALA A 203 8.44 -14.48 1.64
N VAL A 204 9.00 -15.64 2.01
CA VAL A 204 10.33 -15.71 2.64
C VAL A 204 11.39 -15.28 1.64
N ASP A 205 11.34 -15.84 0.44
CA ASP A 205 12.26 -15.61 -0.66
C ASP A 205 11.57 -15.91 -2.02
N ALA A 206 12.35 -15.87 -3.11
CA ALA A 206 11.83 -16.14 -4.45
C ALA A 206 11.39 -17.60 -4.66
N GLU A 207 12.00 -18.57 -3.97
CA GLU A 207 11.64 -19.99 -4.09
C GLU A 207 10.31 -20.26 -3.38
N ASP A 208 10.15 -19.75 -2.16
CA ASP A 208 8.90 -19.80 -1.41
C ASP A 208 7.75 -19.14 -2.19
N TYR A 209 7.99 -17.97 -2.79
CA TYR A 209 7.02 -17.32 -3.67
C TYR A 209 6.62 -18.22 -4.85
N ALA A 210 7.61 -18.73 -5.60
CA ALA A 210 7.35 -19.54 -6.79
C ALA A 210 6.58 -20.83 -6.44
N LYS A 211 6.92 -21.46 -5.31
CA LYS A 211 6.22 -22.63 -4.79
C LYS A 211 4.77 -22.31 -4.44
N LYS A 212 4.53 -21.28 -3.61
CA LYS A 212 3.18 -20.84 -3.21
C LYS A 212 2.32 -20.50 -4.43
N SER A 213 2.88 -19.80 -5.40
CA SER A 213 2.16 -19.38 -6.60
C SER A 213 1.77 -20.57 -7.48
N LYS A 214 2.69 -21.52 -7.67
CA LYS A 214 2.40 -22.77 -8.40
C LYS A 214 1.35 -23.64 -7.70
N GLU A 215 1.44 -23.77 -6.37
CA GLU A 215 0.45 -24.50 -5.58
C GLU A 215 -0.93 -23.84 -5.66
N ASN A 216 -0.96 -22.50 -5.61
CA ASN A 216 -2.20 -21.74 -5.75
C ASN A 216 -2.79 -21.84 -7.16
N GLU A 217 -1.98 -21.72 -8.22
CA GLU A 217 -2.45 -21.91 -9.60
C GLU A 217 -3.13 -23.28 -9.78
N ALA A 218 -2.48 -24.34 -9.28
CA ALA A 218 -3.05 -25.69 -9.31
C ALA A 218 -4.36 -25.81 -8.50
N LEU A 219 -4.45 -25.14 -7.35
CA LEU A 219 -5.63 -25.11 -6.50
C LEU A 219 -6.82 -24.40 -7.17
N LEU A 220 -6.56 -23.28 -7.85
CA LEU A 220 -7.61 -22.51 -8.54
C LEU A 220 -8.09 -23.24 -9.82
N GLY A 221 -7.18 -23.92 -10.52
CA GLY A 221 -7.48 -24.72 -11.71
C GLY A 221 -8.09 -23.91 -12.87
N GLU A 222 -8.91 -24.58 -13.69
CA GLU A 222 -9.54 -23.97 -14.88
C GLU A 222 -10.45 -22.78 -14.54
N GLU A 223 -11.10 -22.81 -13.38
CA GLU A 223 -11.94 -21.70 -12.90
C GLU A 223 -11.08 -20.43 -12.66
N GLY A 224 -9.93 -20.60 -12.01
CA GLY A 224 -8.95 -19.54 -11.83
C GLY A 224 -8.43 -19.01 -13.15
N LYS A 225 -7.99 -19.91 -14.03
CA LYS A 225 -7.46 -19.54 -15.35
C LYS A 225 -8.45 -18.68 -16.14
N LYS A 226 -9.70 -19.14 -16.25
CA LYS A 226 -10.76 -18.38 -16.93
C LYS A 226 -10.97 -17.00 -16.29
N LEU A 227 -10.97 -16.92 -14.96
CA LEU A 227 -11.14 -15.66 -14.26
C LEU A 227 -9.97 -14.70 -14.50
N PHE A 228 -8.73 -15.19 -14.50
CA PHE A 228 -7.55 -14.39 -14.85
C PHE A 228 -7.62 -13.89 -16.29
N ASP A 229 -7.98 -14.73 -17.26
CA ASP A 229 -8.14 -14.34 -18.67
C ASP A 229 -9.18 -13.21 -18.81
N GLU A 230 -10.34 -13.34 -18.16
CA GLU A 230 -11.38 -12.30 -18.15
C GLU A 230 -10.91 -11.02 -17.45
N MET A 231 -10.20 -11.14 -16.32
CA MET A 231 -9.64 -10.01 -15.59
C MET A 231 -8.61 -9.24 -16.45
N PHE A 232 -7.70 -9.94 -17.11
CA PHE A 232 -6.66 -9.35 -17.94
C PHE A 232 -7.22 -8.66 -19.19
N SER A 233 -8.42 -9.03 -19.66
CA SER A 233 -9.10 -8.31 -20.75
C SER A 233 -9.41 -6.83 -20.40
N TYR A 234 -9.46 -6.48 -19.12
CA TYR A 234 -9.66 -5.10 -18.65
C TYR A 234 -8.35 -4.38 -18.33
N VAL A 235 -7.21 -5.09 -18.29
CA VAL A 235 -5.90 -4.54 -17.95
C VAL A 235 -5.27 -3.91 -19.19
N LEU A 236 -4.88 -2.65 -19.07
CA LEU A 236 -4.17 -1.92 -20.13
C LEU A 236 -2.72 -2.40 -20.27
N LYS A 237 -2.05 -2.56 -19.13
CA LYS A 237 -0.64 -2.94 -19.05
C LYS A 237 -0.41 -3.71 -17.76
N TYR A 238 0.28 -4.84 -17.87
CA TYR A 238 0.67 -5.66 -16.74
C TYR A 238 2.18 -5.59 -16.54
N GLU A 239 2.59 -5.23 -15.34
CA GLU A 239 4.01 -5.20 -14.95
C GLU A 239 4.20 -5.96 -13.65
N THR A 240 5.35 -6.58 -13.50
CA THR A 240 5.74 -7.16 -12.23
C THR A 240 7.08 -6.62 -11.79
N GLU A 241 7.19 -6.32 -10.50
CA GLU A 241 8.46 -6.03 -9.86
C GLU A 241 8.70 -7.01 -8.71
N THR A 242 9.97 -7.26 -8.46
CA THR A 242 10.46 -8.08 -7.35
C THR A 242 11.26 -7.18 -6.42
N GLY A 243 11.30 -7.52 -5.14
CA GLY A 243 12.20 -6.90 -4.19
C GLY A 243 11.85 -7.29 -2.77
N GLN A 244 12.02 -6.37 -1.82
CA GLN A 244 11.98 -6.72 -0.40
C GLN A 244 11.55 -5.55 0.50
N MET A 245 11.05 -5.88 1.68
CA MET A 245 10.93 -4.95 2.79
C MET A 245 12.24 -4.87 3.57
N HIS A 246 12.55 -3.69 4.10
CA HIS A 246 13.75 -3.39 4.90
C HIS A 246 13.37 -2.95 6.32
N PRO A 247 13.04 -3.88 7.24
CA PRO A 247 12.72 -3.54 8.62
C PRO A 247 13.85 -2.81 9.36
N ASP A 248 15.10 -3.01 8.93
CA ASP A 248 16.27 -2.33 9.49
C ASP A 248 16.33 -0.84 9.10
N LEU A 249 15.69 -0.43 8.01
CA LEU A 249 15.56 0.97 7.57
C LEU A 249 14.25 1.64 8.02
N ALA A 250 13.27 0.86 8.46
CA ALA A 250 11.99 1.35 8.96
C ALA A 250 12.13 2.07 10.32
N TYR A 251 11.17 2.95 10.60
CA TYR A 251 11.10 3.68 11.87
C TYR A 251 9.69 3.69 12.44
N THR A 252 9.62 3.55 13.75
CA THR A 252 8.42 3.75 14.55
C THR A 252 8.86 4.45 15.84
N PRO A 253 8.16 5.51 16.29
CA PRO A 253 8.48 6.18 17.54
C PRO A 253 8.48 5.20 18.71
N SER A 254 9.37 5.41 19.68
CA SER A 254 9.28 4.70 20.95
C SER A 254 8.20 5.36 21.81
N ASN A 255 7.39 4.54 22.48
CA ASN A 255 6.39 4.99 23.47
C ASN A 255 7.06 5.58 24.71
#